data_AF-A0A218ZKC9-F1
#
_entry.id   AF-A0A218ZKC9-F1
#
_cell.length_a   1.000
_cell.length_b   1.000
_cell.length_c   1.000
_cell.angle_alpha   90.00
_cell.angle_beta   90.00
_cell.angle_gamma   90.00
#
_symmetry.space_group_name_H-M   'P 1'
#
loop_
_entity.id
_entity.type
_entity.pdbx_description
1 polymer ?
#
loop_
_entity_poly.entity_id
_entity_poly.type
_entity_poly.pdbx_seq_one_letter_code
_entity_poly.pdbx_strand_id
1 'polypeptide(L)'
;MTKIRSADLVTYIRTALIIVVAYLVIAKFDAFAIIILLAIAMLSDAIDGYFAVREESNGKIGFITYVRAATGNKKEWEVVHKIKQHVSENAPYGPRIDIAGDRISEYVLWVTFTFLHIVPLFVLFIIIIRHSFADALLGARGTSSKMHSRIARALYASNVSRAGIQITKFVTFAYLVLVYVLSYPLWIGYVLIGILTAYILIRGIAEIFEALHS
;
A
#
# COMPACT_ATOMS: atom_id res chain seq x y z
N MET A 1 -17.08 -19.55 -16.42
CA MET A 1 -16.92 -18.61 -15.27
C MET A 1 -15.48 -18.66 -14.82
N THR A 2 -14.71 -17.60 -15.03
CA THR A 2 -13.37 -17.44 -14.46
C THR A 2 -13.49 -17.42 -12.94
N LYS A 3 -12.88 -18.40 -12.26
CA LYS A 3 -12.88 -18.48 -10.80
C LYS A 3 -12.10 -17.28 -10.25
N ILE A 4 -12.74 -16.44 -9.43
CA ILE A 4 -12.08 -15.33 -8.75
C ILE A 4 -11.02 -15.94 -7.83
N ARG A 5 -9.78 -15.46 -7.93
CA ARG A 5 -8.68 -15.94 -7.08
C ARG A 5 -8.89 -15.45 -5.67
N SER A 6 -8.44 -16.24 -4.70
CA SER A 6 -8.61 -15.87 -3.28
C SER A 6 -7.88 -14.58 -2.95
N ALA A 7 -6.73 -14.33 -3.60
CA ALA A 7 -5.96 -13.09 -3.46
C ALA A 7 -6.75 -11.86 -3.94
N ASP A 8 -7.37 -11.91 -5.12
CA ASP A 8 -8.12 -10.78 -5.68
C ASP A 8 -9.35 -10.46 -4.80
N LEU A 9 -10.00 -11.48 -4.23
CA LEU A 9 -11.10 -11.31 -3.29
C LEU A 9 -10.68 -10.55 -2.02
N VAL A 10 -9.50 -10.85 -1.48
CA VAL A 10 -8.95 -10.12 -0.31
C VAL A 10 -8.76 -8.65 -0.64
N THR A 11 -8.23 -8.31 -1.83
CA THR A 11 -8.09 -6.92 -2.28
C THR A 11 -9.45 -6.22 -2.37
N TYR A 12 -10.48 -6.86 -2.94
CA TYR A 12 -11.83 -6.27 -2.99
C TYR A 12 -12.45 -6.05 -1.61
N ILE A 13 -12.32 -7.02 -0.71
CA ILE A 13 -12.80 -6.91 0.68
C ILE A 13 -12.07 -5.77 1.40
N ARG A 14 -10.74 -5.66 1.24
CA ARG A 14 -9.92 -4.57 1.77
C ARG A 14 -10.42 -3.21 1.30
N THR A 15 -10.66 -3.05 -0.01
CA THR A 15 -11.17 -1.79 -0.56
C THR A 15 -12.55 -1.45 -0.01
N ALA A 16 -13.46 -2.42 0.08
CA ALA A 16 -14.78 -2.22 0.69
C ALA A 16 -14.67 -1.82 2.18
N LEU A 17 -13.77 -2.46 2.93
CA LEU A 17 -13.51 -2.13 4.33
C LEU A 17 -13.00 -0.69 4.50
N ILE A 18 -12.16 -0.19 3.59
CA ILE A 18 -11.71 1.21 3.64
C ILE A 18 -12.86 2.19 3.42
N ILE A 19 -13.84 1.86 2.57
CA ILE A 19 -15.05 2.68 2.41
C ILE A 19 -15.86 2.71 3.73
N VAL A 20 -15.99 1.56 4.40
CA VAL A 20 -16.62 1.48 5.73
C VAL A 20 -15.86 2.33 6.74
N VAL A 21 -14.52 2.25 6.77
CA VAL A 21 -13.67 3.09 7.63
C VAL A 21 -13.93 4.57 7.37
N ALA A 22 -13.95 5.01 6.10
CA ALA A 22 -14.24 6.39 5.75
C ALA A 22 -15.63 6.85 6.22
N TYR A 23 -16.65 6.01 6.04
CA TYR A 23 -18.00 6.29 6.54
C TYR A 23 -18.02 6.44 8.07
N LEU A 24 -17.38 5.52 8.80
CA LEU A 24 -17.31 5.58 10.27
C LEU A 24 -16.55 6.81 10.77
N VAL A 25 -15.49 7.23 10.06
CA VAL A 25 -14.79 8.49 10.32
C VAL A 25 -15.76 9.66 10.19
N ILE A 26 -16.46 9.78 9.05
CA ILE A 26 -17.43 10.87 8.82
C ILE A 26 -18.53 10.88 9.87
N ALA A 27 -19.02 9.70 10.27
CA ALA A 27 -20.03 9.54 11.31
C ALA A 27 -19.53 9.83 12.74
N LYS A 28 -18.23 10.12 12.92
CA LYS A 28 -17.57 10.28 14.23
C LYS A 28 -17.83 9.10 15.18
N PHE A 29 -17.77 7.89 14.65
CA PHE A 29 -17.83 6.68 15.48
C PHE A 29 -16.60 6.55 16.40
N ASP A 30 -16.58 5.56 17.26
CA ASP A 30 -15.46 5.30 18.18
C ASP A 30 -14.11 5.25 17.46
N ALA A 31 -13.18 6.12 17.89
CA ALA A 31 -11.89 6.31 17.23
C ALA A 31 -11.04 5.04 17.26
N PHE A 32 -11.06 4.28 18.36
CA PHE A 32 -10.26 3.07 18.51
C PHE A 32 -10.77 1.96 17.59
N ALA A 33 -12.09 1.77 17.50
CA ALA A 33 -12.69 0.85 16.55
C ALA A 33 -12.31 1.19 15.10
N ILE A 34 -12.36 2.48 14.72
CA ILE A 34 -11.93 2.93 13.39
C ILE A 34 -10.46 2.61 13.15
N ILE A 35 -9.57 2.91 14.11
CA ILE A 35 -8.13 2.66 13.99
C ILE A 35 -7.83 1.16 13.88
N ILE A 36 -8.56 0.32 14.62
CA ILE A 36 -8.44 -1.15 14.53
C ILE A 36 -8.88 -1.63 13.14
N LEU A 37 -10.01 -1.14 12.62
CA LEU A 37 -10.48 -1.50 11.27
C LEU A 37 -9.50 -1.02 10.20
N LEU A 38 -8.94 0.18 10.35
CA LEU A 38 -7.89 0.70 9.48
C LEU A 38 -6.64 -0.19 9.53
N ALA A 39 -6.22 -0.63 10.72
CA ALA A 39 -5.08 -1.55 10.87
C ALA A 39 -5.36 -2.89 10.17
N ILE A 40 -6.55 -3.45 10.34
CA ILE A 40 -6.97 -4.69 9.66
C ILE A 40 -6.94 -4.50 8.13
N ALA A 41 -7.47 -3.38 7.63
CA ALA A 41 -7.47 -3.08 6.20
C ALA A 41 -6.05 -2.99 5.64
N MET A 42 -5.15 -2.27 6.31
CA MET A 42 -3.78 -2.09 5.86
C MET A 42 -2.94 -3.37 5.99
N LEU A 43 -3.19 -4.20 7.00
CA LEU A 43 -2.50 -5.50 7.16
C LEU A 43 -3.00 -6.56 6.17
N SER A 44 -4.24 -6.44 5.67
CA SER A 44 -4.81 -7.35 4.67
C SER A 44 -4.02 -7.36 3.36
N ASP A 45 -3.24 -6.30 3.09
CA ASP A 45 -2.29 -6.20 1.98
C ASP A 45 -1.10 -7.14 2.07
N ALA A 46 -0.70 -7.55 3.28
CA ALA A 46 0.29 -8.61 3.40
C ALA A 46 -0.34 -9.99 3.15
N ILE A 47 -1.65 -10.10 3.35
CA ILE A 47 -2.40 -11.36 3.38
C ILE A 47 -2.77 -11.83 1.97
N ASP A 48 -3.15 -10.95 1.05
CA ASP A 48 -3.41 -11.32 -0.36
C ASP A 48 -2.16 -11.91 -1.04
N GLY A 49 -0.98 -11.33 -0.82
CA GLY A 49 0.30 -11.84 -1.29
C GLY A 49 0.64 -13.22 -0.72
N TYR A 50 0.29 -13.46 0.55
CA TYR A 50 0.41 -14.79 1.16
C TYR A 50 -0.54 -15.80 0.50
N PHE A 51 -1.82 -15.44 0.32
CA PHE A 51 -2.78 -16.33 -0.33
C PHE A 51 -2.40 -16.65 -1.77
N ALA A 52 -1.86 -15.68 -2.51
CA ALA A 52 -1.38 -15.91 -3.87
C ALA A 52 -0.24 -16.94 -3.91
N VAL A 53 0.74 -16.84 -3.00
CA VAL A 53 1.84 -17.81 -2.88
C VAL A 53 1.34 -19.17 -2.39
N ARG A 54 0.37 -19.19 -1.46
CA ARG A 54 -0.21 -20.43 -0.94
C ARG A 54 -0.99 -21.19 -2.00
N GLU A 55 -1.79 -20.49 -2.80
CA GLU A 55 -2.58 -21.05 -3.89
C GLU A 55 -1.67 -21.67 -4.95
N GLU A 56 -0.62 -20.96 -5.36
CA GLU A 56 0.36 -21.46 -6.34
C GLU A 56 1.20 -22.62 -5.80
N SER A 57 1.57 -22.58 -4.52
CA SER A 57 2.35 -23.64 -3.88
C SER A 57 1.52 -24.87 -3.50
N ASN A 58 0.21 -24.91 -3.85
CA ASN A 58 -0.73 -25.95 -3.42
C ASN A 58 -0.71 -26.18 -1.89
N GLY A 59 -0.60 -25.10 -1.12
CA GLY A 59 -0.59 -25.13 0.34
C GLY A 59 0.73 -25.53 1.00
N LYS A 60 1.81 -25.77 0.23
CA LYS A 60 3.12 -26.14 0.78
C LYS A 60 3.76 -25.03 1.62
N ILE A 61 3.44 -23.76 1.34
CA ILE A 61 3.95 -22.62 2.09
C ILE A 61 2.94 -22.18 3.15
N GLY A 62 3.31 -22.40 4.42
CA GLY A 62 2.56 -21.91 5.57
C GLY A 62 2.78 -20.41 5.82
N PHE A 63 1.86 -19.80 6.58
CA PHE A 63 1.94 -18.38 6.93
C PHE A 63 3.22 -18.02 7.68
N ILE A 64 3.65 -18.89 8.62
CA ILE A 64 4.87 -18.68 9.39
C ILE A 64 6.11 -18.65 8.47
N THR A 65 6.18 -19.55 7.49
CA THR A 65 7.27 -19.58 6.50
C THR A 65 7.27 -18.32 5.64
N TYR A 66 6.08 -17.84 5.24
CA TYR A 66 5.94 -16.59 4.49
C TYR A 66 6.40 -15.37 5.30
N VAL A 67 6.02 -15.29 6.58
CA VAL A 67 6.46 -14.20 7.47
C VAL A 67 7.97 -14.27 7.72
N ARG A 68 8.53 -15.46 7.98
CA ARG A 68 9.98 -15.62 8.18
C ARG A 68 10.81 -15.27 6.94
N ALA A 69 10.29 -15.60 5.76
CA ALA A 69 10.85 -15.15 4.49
C ALA A 69 10.85 -13.62 4.38
N ALA A 70 9.79 -12.94 4.83
CA ALA A 70 9.71 -11.48 4.85
C ALA A 70 10.63 -10.84 5.91
N THR A 71 10.84 -11.48 7.05
CA THR A 71 11.67 -10.97 8.16
C THR A 71 13.17 -11.27 8.03
N GLY A 72 13.62 -11.83 6.90
CA GLY A 72 15.05 -11.89 6.55
C GLY A 72 15.68 -13.29 6.49
N ASN A 73 14.91 -14.38 6.56
CA ASN A 73 15.44 -15.72 6.30
C ASN A 73 15.73 -15.90 4.80
N LYS A 74 16.99 -15.77 4.38
CA LYS A 74 17.41 -15.82 2.97
C LYS A 74 16.95 -17.08 2.24
N LYS A 75 16.99 -18.24 2.90
CA LYS A 75 16.62 -19.53 2.28
C LYS A 75 15.13 -19.63 1.99
N GLU A 76 14.29 -19.21 2.95
CA GLU A 76 12.83 -19.18 2.77
C GLU A 76 12.40 -18.04 1.82
N TRP A 77 13.13 -16.92 1.83
CA TRP A 77 12.93 -15.82 0.90
C TRP A 77 13.10 -16.23 -0.56
N GLU A 78 14.16 -16.97 -0.90
CA GLU A 78 14.39 -17.45 -2.28
C GLU A 78 13.25 -18.36 -2.77
N VAL A 79 12.74 -19.24 -1.90
CA VAL A 79 11.64 -20.14 -2.23
C VAL A 79 10.34 -19.37 -2.47
N VAL A 80 9.99 -18.46 -1.55
CA VAL A 80 8.79 -17.62 -1.67
C VAL A 80 8.90 -16.69 -2.89
N HIS A 81 10.08 -16.14 -3.16
CA HIS A 81 10.31 -15.21 -4.27
C HIS A 81 10.13 -15.89 -5.63
N LYS A 82 10.64 -17.11 -5.82
CA LYS A 82 10.44 -17.89 -7.06
C LYS A 82 8.96 -18.15 -7.34
N ILE A 83 8.20 -18.52 -6.31
CA ILE A 83 6.76 -18.77 -6.46
C ILE A 83 6.01 -17.48 -6.74
N LYS A 84 6.35 -16.38 -6.06
CA LYS A 84 5.76 -15.06 -6.32
C LYS A 84 6.01 -14.58 -7.75
N GLN A 85 7.18 -14.87 -8.31
CA GLN A 85 7.47 -14.60 -9.72
C GLN A 85 6.58 -15.44 -10.65
N HIS A 86 6.44 -16.74 -10.37
CA HIS A 86 5.56 -17.62 -11.15
C HIS A 86 4.09 -17.18 -11.10
N VAL A 87 3.61 -16.75 -9.94
CA VAL A 87 2.28 -16.14 -9.77
C VAL A 87 2.10 -14.91 -10.67
N SER A 88 3.11 -14.03 -10.73
CA SER A 88 3.04 -12.81 -11.54
C SER A 88 3.01 -13.10 -13.04
N GLU A 89 3.65 -14.18 -13.47
CA GLU A 89 3.65 -14.64 -14.87
C GLU A 89 2.30 -15.28 -15.25
N ASN A 90 1.73 -16.12 -14.35
CA ASN A 90 0.49 -16.86 -14.60
C ASN A 90 -0.77 -16.01 -14.39
N ALA A 91 -0.72 -14.97 -13.57
CA ALA A 91 -1.86 -14.13 -13.23
C ALA A 91 -1.54 -12.63 -13.38
N PRO A 92 -1.44 -12.13 -14.64
CA PRO A 92 -0.97 -10.78 -14.93
C PRO A 92 -1.88 -9.67 -14.39
N TYR A 93 -3.16 -9.97 -14.16
CA TYR A 93 -4.12 -9.01 -13.62
C TYR A 93 -4.04 -8.85 -12.11
N GLY A 94 -3.62 -9.88 -11.36
CA GLY A 94 -3.60 -9.86 -9.89
C GLY A 94 -2.75 -8.70 -9.32
N PRO A 95 -1.47 -8.57 -9.72
CA PRO A 95 -0.63 -7.45 -9.27
C PRO A 95 -1.18 -6.06 -9.66
N ARG A 96 -1.92 -5.95 -10.77
CA ARG A 96 -2.53 -4.68 -11.20
C ARG A 96 -3.75 -4.33 -10.35
N ILE A 97 -4.57 -5.34 -10.02
CA ILE A 97 -5.73 -5.19 -9.13
C ILE A 97 -5.26 -4.80 -7.73
N ASP A 98 -4.19 -5.40 -7.24
CA ASP A 98 -3.59 -5.05 -5.94
C ASP A 98 -3.11 -3.58 -5.90
N ILE A 99 -2.34 -3.15 -6.91
CA ILE A 99 -1.94 -1.75 -7.04
C ILE A 99 -3.16 -0.82 -7.09
N ALA A 100 -4.20 -1.17 -7.85
CA ALA A 100 -5.42 -0.37 -7.92
C ALA A 100 -6.13 -0.30 -6.55
N GLY A 101 -6.23 -1.42 -5.83
CA GLY A 101 -6.79 -1.48 -4.49
C GLY A 101 -6.05 -0.60 -3.49
N ASP A 102 -4.72 -0.54 -3.57
CA ASP A 102 -3.87 0.35 -2.78
C ASP A 102 -4.14 1.83 -3.09
N ARG A 103 -4.24 2.19 -4.38
CA ARG A 103 -4.54 3.56 -4.81
C ARG A 103 -5.91 4.00 -4.34
N ILE A 104 -6.93 3.15 -4.52
CA ILE A 104 -8.30 3.45 -4.07
C ILE A 104 -8.31 3.63 -2.55
N SER A 105 -7.68 2.73 -1.80
CA SER A 105 -7.65 2.80 -0.34
C SER A 105 -7.04 4.12 0.15
N GLU A 106 -5.93 4.52 -0.47
CA GLU A 106 -5.26 5.77 -0.16
C GLU A 106 -6.07 7.01 -0.58
N TYR A 107 -6.65 7.01 -1.79
CA TYR A 107 -7.48 8.11 -2.26
C TYR A 107 -8.73 8.30 -1.40
N VAL A 108 -9.41 7.22 -1.00
CA VAL A 108 -10.59 7.30 -0.13
C VAL A 108 -10.23 8.02 1.18
N LEU A 109 -9.11 7.68 1.81
CA LEU A 109 -8.68 8.33 3.05
C LEU A 109 -8.29 9.80 2.84
N TRP A 110 -7.48 10.11 1.81
CA TRP A 110 -7.10 11.49 1.51
C TRP A 110 -8.32 12.36 1.19
N VAL A 111 -9.22 11.89 0.31
CA VAL A 111 -10.46 12.59 -0.04
C VAL A 111 -11.32 12.80 1.19
N THR A 112 -11.47 11.79 2.05
CA THR A 112 -12.23 11.89 3.30
C THR A 112 -11.67 13.00 4.19
N PHE A 113 -10.37 12.98 4.50
CA PHE A 113 -9.80 13.99 5.39
C PHE A 113 -9.68 15.38 4.75
N THR A 114 -9.62 15.49 3.42
CA THR A 114 -9.75 16.76 2.72
C THR A 114 -11.18 17.29 2.78
N PHE A 115 -12.19 16.45 2.56
CA PHE A 115 -13.61 16.82 2.71
C PHE A 115 -13.93 17.28 4.14
N LEU A 116 -13.29 16.66 5.14
CA LEU A 116 -13.40 17.05 6.55
C LEU A 116 -12.57 18.29 6.92
N HIS A 117 -11.94 18.96 5.94
CA HIS A 117 -11.11 20.16 6.11
C HIS A 117 -9.89 19.98 7.03
N ILE A 118 -9.44 18.74 7.23
CA ILE A 118 -8.21 18.43 7.99
C ILE A 118 -7.00 18.43 7.07
N VAL A 119 -7.11 17.87 5.87
CA VAL A 119 -6.02 17.82 4.90
C VAL A 119 -6.20 18.93 3.86
N PRO A 120 -5.20 19.80 3.65
CA PRO A 120 -5.26 20.81 2.61
C PRO A 120 -5.44 20.19 1.21
N LEU A 121 -6.32 20.78 0.39
CA LEU A 121 -6.67 20.28 -0.95
C LEU A 121 -5.45 20.06 -1.86
N PHE A 122 -4.43 20.92 -1.77
CA PHE A 122 -3.22 20.78 -2.60
C PHE A 122 -2.45 19.48 -2.33
N VAL A 123 -2.53 18.92 -1.11
CA VAL A 123 -1.90 17.63 -0.78
C VAL A 123 -2.58 16.51 -1.58
N LEU A 124 -3.91 16.48 -1.61
CA LEU A 124 -4.67 15.51 -2.41
C LEU A 124 -4.27 15.58 -3.90
N PHE A 125 -4.13 16.78 -4.45
CA PHE A 125 -3.67 16.96 -5.84
C PHE A 125 -2.27 16.40 -6.06
N ILE A 126 -1.32 16.69 -5.17
CA ILE A 126 0.04 16.13 -5.23
C ILE A 126 -0.01 14.60 -5.29
N ILE A 127 -0.79 13.98 -4.40
CA ILE A 127 -0.90 12.53 -4.29
C ILE A 127 -1.50 11.92 -5.58
N ILE A 128 -2.59 12.49 -6.11
CA ILE A 128 -3.24 12.01 -7.34
C ILE A 128 -2.29 12.13 -8.54
N ILE A 129 -1.67 13.30 -8.71
CA ILE A 129 -0.76 13.57 -9.84
C ILE A 129 0.43 12.61 -9.79
N ARG A 130 1.11 12.51 -8.64
CA ARG A 130 2.27 11.63 -8.46
C ARG A 130 1.92 10.18 -8.78
N HIS A 131 0.83 9.66 -8.23
CA HIS A 131 0.42 8.28 -8.46
C HIS A 131 0.11 8.02 -9.93
N SER A 132 -0.66 8.90 -10.57
CA SER A 132 -1.01 8.77 -11.99
C SER A 132 0.23 8.70 -12.89
N PHE A 133 1.21 9.58 -12.68
CA PHE A 133 2.45 9.58 -13.46
C PHE A 133 3.30 8.34 -13.20
N ALA A 134 3.49 7.96 -11.93
CA ALA A 134 4.28 6.78 -11.57
C ALA A 134 3.66 5.50 -12.15
N ASP A 135 2.34 5.34 -12.01
CA ASP A 135 1.63 4.14 -12.47
C ASP A 135 1.56 4.06 -13.99
N ALA A 136 1.40 5.19 -14.70
CA ALA A 136 1.43 5.23 -16.17
C ALA A 136 2.80 4.79 -16.72
N LEU A 137 3.89 5.28 -16.13
CA LEU A 137 5.25 4.92 -16.54
C LEU A 137 5.59 3.46 -16.22
N LEU A 138 5.16 2.96 -15.05
CA LEU A 138 5.33 1.56 -14.67
C LEU A 138 4.50 0.61 -15.54
N GLY A 139 3.29 1.03 -15.92
CA GLY A 139 2.40 0.31 -16.82
C GLY A 139 2.98 0.18 -18.22
N ALA A 140 3.59 1.24 -18.75
CA ALA A 140 4.23 1.24 -20.06
C ALA A 140 5.44 0.28 -20.16
N ARG A 141 6.13 0.01 -19.04
CA ARG A 141 7.34 -0.85 -19.02
C ARG A 141 7.12 -2.30 -18.57
N GLY A 142 5.94 -2.65 -18.06
CA GLY A 142 5.65 -4.03 -17.64
C GLY A 142 6.28 -4.44 -16.30
N THR A 143 6.08 -3.61 -15.26
CA THR A 143 6.47 -3.79 -13.83
C THR A 143 7.85 -3.26 -13.41
N SER A 144 7.89 -2.75 -12.17
CA SER A 144 9.05 -2.14 -11.46
C SER A 144 10.26 -3.07 -11.23
N SER A 145 10.23 -4.34 -11.67
CA SER A 145 11.23 -5.34 -11.25
C SER A 145 12.59 -5.25 -11.98
N LYS A 146 12.75 -4.35 -12.95
CA LYS A 146 14.00 -4.14 -13.70
C LYS A 146 14.62 -2.76 -13.39
N MET A 147 14.86 -2.48 -12.11
CA MET A 147 15.57 -1.27 -11.66
C MET A 147 17.10 -1.44 -11.83
N HIS A 148 17.72 -0.72 -12.77
CA HIS A 148 19.14 -0.84 -13.12
C HIS A 148 20.06 0.10 -12.31
N SER A 149 19.55 1.15 -11.64
CA SER A 149 20.36 2.16 -10.95
C SER A 149 20.79 1.75 -9.53
N ARG A 150 22.10 1.79 -9.22
CA ARG A 150 22.68 1.46 -7.89
C ARG A 150 22.26 2.45 -6.78
N ILE A 151 22.02 3.72 -7.14
CA ILE A 151 21.63 4.77 -6.18
C ILE A 151 20.13 4.68 -5.84
N ALA A 152 19.28 4.35 -6.82
CA ALA A 152 17.85 4.09 -6.60
C ALA A 152 17.62 2.81 -5.77
N ARG A 153 18.46 1.77 -5.98
CA ARG A 153 18.36 0.49 -5.27
C ARG A 153 18.74 0.57 -3.79
N ALA A 154 19.76 1.38 -3.45
CA ALA A 154 20.27 1.50 -2.09
C ALA A 154 19.41 2.40 -1.17
N LEU A 155 18.85 3.50 -1.71
CA LEU A 155 18.00 4.40 -0.93
C LEU A 155 16.51 3.95 -0.88
N TYR A 156 15.99 3.24 -1.89
CA TYR A 156 14.55 3.02 -2.02
C TYR A 156 14.08 1.57 -2.29
N ALA A 157 14.93 0.66 -2.78
CA ALA A 157 14.49 -0.71 -3.10
C ALA A 157 14.57 -1.70 -1.92
N SER A 158 15.03 -1.27 -0.75
CA SER A 158 15.07 -2.13 0.43
C SER A 158 13.66 -2.39 0.98
N ASN A 159 13.39 -3.62 1.42
CA ASN A 159 12.13 -3.99 2.07
C ASN A 159 11.82 -3.10 3.29
N VAL A 160 12.85 -2.53 3.91
CA VAL A 160 12.76 -1.59 5.03
C VAL A 160 12.09 -0.28 4.62
N SER A 161 12.42 0.28 3.46
CA SER A 161 11.79 1.51 2.94
C SER A 161 10.31 1.30 2.63
N ARG A 162 9.96 0.13 2.06
CA ARG A 162 8.55 -0.23 1.77
C ARG A 162 7.73 -0.39 3.05
N ALA A 163 8.26 -1.10 4.05
CA ALA A 163 7.61 -1.26 5.34
C ALA A 163 7.47 0.10 6.06
N GLY A 164 8.52 0.94 6.04
CA GLY A 164 8.51 2.27 6.64
C GLY A 164 7.41 3.18 6.08
N ILE A 165 7.17 3.12 4.77
CA ILE A 165 6.09 3.90 4.14
C ILE A 165 4.71 3.43 4.60
N GLN A 166 4.47 2.11 4.65
CA GLN A 166 3.17 1.59 5.10
C GLN A 166 2.93 1.90 6.59
N ILE A 167 3.96 1.83 7.43
CA ILE A 167 3.89 2.24 8.84
C ILE A 167 3.58 3.73 8.95
N THR A 168 4.33 4.58 8.23
CA THR A 168 4.11 6.04 8.23
C THR A 168 2.69 6.37 7.79
N LYS A 169 2.20 5.72 6.73
CA LYS A 169 0.83 5.87 6.23
C LYS A 169 -0.20 5.52 7.30
N PHE A 170 -0.04 4.37 7.95
CA PHE A 170 -0.93 3.93 9.03
C PHE A 170 -0.94 4.93 10.18
N VAL A 171 0.23 5.34 10.67
CA VAL A 171 0.38 6.30 11.77
C VAL A 171 -0.26 7.63 11.41
N THR A 172 -0.03 8.14 10.20
CA THR A 172 -0.64 9.39 9.72
C THR A 172 -2.16 9.29 9.74
N PHE A 173 -2.76 8.31 9.04
CA PHE A 173 -4.21 8.23 8.96
C PHE A 173 -4.87 7.89 10.30
N ALA A 174 -4.27 7.03 11.11
CA ALA A 174 -4.75 6.76 12.47
C ALA A 174 -4.74 8.04 13.33
N TYR A 175 -3.69 8.86 13.22
CA TYR A 175 -3.65 10.14 13.92
C TYR A 175 -4.70 11.13 13.39
N LEU A 176 -4.95 11.16 12.07
CA LEU A 176 -6.02 12.00 11.51
C LEU A 176 -7.42 11.59 12.00
N VAL A 177 -7.66 10.30 12.24
CA VAL A 177 -8.88 9.82 12.94
C VAL A 177 -8.97 10.43 14.33
N LEU A 178 -7.88 10.39 15.12
CA LEU A 178 -7.85 10.99 16.46
C LEU A 178 -8.09 12.50 16.42
N VAL A 179 -7.54 13.21 15.43
CA VAL A 179 -7.78 14.64 15.22
C VAL A 179 -9.27 14.89 14.97
N TYR A 180 -9.90 14.14 14.09
CA TYR A 180 -11.30 14.37 13.72
C TYR A 180 -12.31 13.97 14.81
N VAL A 181 -12.10 12.80 15.42
CA VAL A 181 -13.07 12.19 16.34
C VAL A 181 -12.84 12.67 17.78
N LEU A 182 -11.59 12.74 18.22
CA LEU A 182 -11.22 13.06 19.61
C LEU A 182 -10.60 14.46 19.77
N SER A 183 -10.58 15.28 18.71
CA SER A 183 -10.05 16.65 18.73
C SER A 183 -8.57 16.72 19.14
N TYR A 184 -7.77 15.74 18.74
CA TYR A 184 -6.31 15.77 18.99
C TYR A 184 -5.64 16.96 18.28
N PRO A 185 -4.45 17.39 18.74
CA PRO A 185 -3.75 18.54 18.18
C PRO A 185 -3.48 18.40 16.68
N LEU A 186 -4.03 19.34 15.89
CA LEU A 186 -3.97 19.34 14.43
C LEU A 186 -2.54 19.51 13.88
N TRP A 187 -1.69 20.26 14.58
CA TRP A 187 -0.32 20.54 14.12
C TRP A 187 0.54 19.26 14.01
N ILE A 188 0.34 18.27 14.88
CA ILE A 188 1.00 16.96 14.78
C ILE A 188 0.52 16.25 13.50
N GLY A 189 -0.77 16.35 13.19
CA GLY A 189 -1.35 15.83 11.96
C GLY A 189 -0.69 16.43 10.73
N TYR A 190 -0.45 17.75 10.71
CA TYR A 190 0.26 18.40 9.60
C TYR A 190 1.72 17.96 9.45
N VAL A 191 2.43 17.74 10.56
CA VAL A 191 3.78 17.16 10.52
C VAL A 191 3.76 15.76 9.90
N LEU A 192 2.82 14.91 10.32
CA LEU A 192 2.66 13.54 9.79
C LEU A 192 2.25 13.53 8.31
N ILE A 193 1.36 14.44 7.90
CA ILE A 193 0.97 14.64 6.48
C ILE A 193 2.20 15.07 5.68
N GLY A 194 2.99 16.02 6.17
CA GLY A 194 4.19 16.51 5.52
C GLY A 194 5.23 15.40 5.32
N ILE A 195 5.50 14.62 6.37
CA ILE A 195 6.41 13.47 6.31
C ILE A 195 5.92 12.45 5.28
N LEU A 196 4.66 12.03 5.34
CA LEU A 196 4.09 11.05 4.42
C LEU A 196 4.13 11.54 2.97
N THR A 197 3.76 12.81 2.73
CA THR A 197 3.79 13.42 1.40
C THR A 197 5.22 13.48 0.85
N ALA A 198 6.20 13.85 1.67
CA ALA A 198 7.61 13.85 1.28
C ALA A 198 8.09 12.44 0.89
N TYR A 199 7.76 11.41 1.69
CA TYR A 199 8.08 10.02 1.34
C TYR A 199 7.50 9.60 -0.01
N ILE A 200 6.22 9.92 -0.26
CA ILE A 200 5.53 9.58 -1.50
C ILE A 200 6.17 10.32 -2.69
N LEU A 201 6.45 11.60 -2.54
CA LEU A 201 7.08 12.42 -3.58
C LEU A 201 8.47 11.91 -3.94
N ILE A 202 9.35 11.72 -2.96
CA ILE A 202 10.73 11.32 -3.24
C ILE A 202 10.77 9.94 -3.90
N ARG A 203 9.94 9.01 -3.44
CA ARG A 203 9.79 7.69 -4.09
C ARG A 203 9.28 7.82 -5.52
N GLY A 204 8.31 8.71 -5.75
CA GLY A 204 7.75 8.94 -7.09
C GLY A 204 8.77 9.49 -8.07
N ILE A 205 9.58 10.46 -7.62
CA ILE A 205 10.68 11.02 -8.40
C ILE A 205 11.68 9.91 -8.76
N ALA A 206 12.03 9.04 -7.82
CA ALA A 206 12.93 7.92 -8.08
C ALA A 206 12.37 6.95 -9.13
N GLU A 207 11.08 6.58 -9.00
CA GLU A 207 10.39 5.70 -9.95
C GLU A 207 10.32 6.32 -11.36
N ILE A 208 9.99 7.62 -11.46
CA ILE A 208 9.92 8.36 -12.74
C ILE A 208 11.31 8.51 -13.37
N PHE A 209 12.31 8.92 -12.59
CA PHE A 209 13.67 9.13 -13.07
C PHE A 209 14.23 7.85 -13.68
N GLU A 210 14.01 6.71 -13.03
CA GLU A 210 14.44 5.42 -13.54
C GLU A 210 13.67 4.98 -14.77
N ALA A 211 12.36 5.26 -14.83
CA ALA A 211 11.55 5.00 -16.01
C ALA A 211 11.91 5.87 -17.23
N LEU A 212 12.66 6.97 -17.06
CA LEU A 212 13.11 7.82 -18.16
C LEU A 212 14.56 7.53 -18.60
N HIS A 213 15.42 7.02 -17.71
CA HIS A 213 16.85 6.80 -17.98
C HIS A 213 17.25 5.35 -18.25
N SER A 214 16.30 4.41 -18.22
CA SER A 214 16.52 2.98 -18.55
C SER A 214 15.93 2.63 -19.91
#